data_AF-A0A3M6V2F7-F1
#
_entry.id   AF-A0A3M6V2F7-F1
#
_cell.length_a   1.000
_cell.length_b   1.000
_cell.length_c   1.000
_cell.angle_alpha   90.00
_cell.angle_beta   90.00
_cell.angle_gamma   90.00
#
_symmetry.space_group_name_H-M   'P 1'
#
loop_
_entity.id
_entity.type
_entity.pdbx_description
1 polymer ?
#
loop_
_entity_poly.entity_id
_entity_poly.type
_entity_poly.pdbx_seq_one_letter_code
_entity_poly.pdbx_strand_id
1 'polypeptide(L)'
;MVDELLRKFAQENFGHGYYTAVHGEIEKVQPLVLAIKKYPPIWKRPFKTSQIIVLAGLEKYLKSKEEALGFRDYLKSKIKEETFQSKQKIDKGSSQKYIDDPDLREILAKTALDAKIMHSFADGDKVLLITEVIYSGKFEMKRGKQWKIQAELKLPEPPTPNHSAKRHYRVTSYFGEMPSRDFKAPILFRCCNVNYIKEENRLEIPKGEFVGRSVL
;
A
#
# COMPACT_ATOMS: atom_id res chain seq x y z
N MET A 1 -5.69 13.45 -6.81
CA MET A 1 -6.03 13.24 -8.23
C MET A 1 -5.28 12.06 -8.84
N VAL A 2 -3.94 12.02 -8.77
CA VAL A 2 -3.17 10.79 -9.13
C VAL A 2 -3.46 9.63 -8.18
N ASP A 3 -3.50 9.89 -6.86
CA ASP A 3 -3.88 8.88 -5.86
C ASP A 3 -5.24 8.22 -6.16
N GLU A 4 -6.26 9.00 -6.51
CA GLU A 4 -7.59 8.46 -6.85
C GLU A 4 -7.58 7.57 -8.10
N LEU A 5 -6.81 7.94 -9.13
CA LEU A 5 -6.67 7.14 -10.34
C LEU A 5 -5.92 5.84 -10.08
N LEU A 6 -4.83 5.90 -9.31
CA LEU A 6 -4.09 4.71 -8.91
C LEU A 6 -4.95 3.78 -8.04
N ARG A 7 -5.82 4.32 -7.18
CA ARG A 7 -6.80 3.52 -6.43
C ARG A 7 -7.83 2.84 -7.33
N LYS A 8 -8.33 3.54 -8.35
CA LYS A 8 -9.25 2.95 -9.34
C LYS A 8 -8.58 1.85 -10.16
N PHE A 9 -7.38 2.14 -10.67
CA PHE A 9 -6.55 1.14 -11.35
C PHE A 9 -6.29 -0.08 -10.45
N ALA A 10 -5.96 0.14 -9.17
CA ALA A 10 -5.78 -0.93 -8.20
C ALA A 10 -7.05 -1.77 -8.06
N GLN A 11 -8.20 -1.12 -7.87
CA GLN A 11 -9.49 -1.80 -7.71
C GLN A 11 -9.86 -2.66 -8.93
N GLU A 12 -9.59 -2.17 -10.14
CA GLU A 12 -9.97 -2.86 -11.39
C GLU A 12 -9.04 -4.03 -11.75
N ASN A 13 -7.77 -4.00 -11.30
CA ASN A 13 -6.76 -4.99 -11.69
C ASN A 13 -6.33 -5.91 -10.53
N PHE A 14 -6.40 -5.44 -9.29
CA PHE A 14 -5.87 -6.12 -8.09
C PHE A 14 -6.86 -6.13 -6.90
N GLY A 15 -7.99 -5.43 -7.03
CA GLY A 15 -9.00 -5.32 -5.99
C GLY A 15 -8.65 -4.30 -4.91
N HIS A 16 -9.19 -4.50 -3.71
CA HIS A 16 -9.04 -3.57 -2.60
C HIS A 16 -7.72 -3.77 -1.82
N GLY A 17 -7.41 -2.85 -0.91
CA GLY A 17 -6.30 -2.97 0.04
C GLY A 17 -4.94 -2.44 -0.44
N TYR A 18 -4.87 -1.83 -1.63
CA TYR A 18 -3.66 -1.18 -2.11
C TYR A 18 -3.58 0.29 -1.67
N TYR A 19 -2.37 0.68 -1.34
CA TYR A 19 -1.93 2.05 -1.12
C TYR A 19 -1.12 2.51 -2.32
N THR A 20 -1.11 3.83 -2.55
CA THR A 20 -0.48 4.44 -3.72
C THR A 20 0.91 4.95 -3.37
N ALA A 21 1.90 4.65 -4.21
CA ALA A 21 3.28 5.11 -4.04
C ALA A 21 3.50 6.51 -4.68
N VAL A 22 2.72 7.52 -4.27
CA VAL A 22 2.75 8.87 -4.89
C VAL A 22 3.58 9.89 -4.11
N HIS A 23 4.10 9.54 -2.93
CA HIS A 23 4.84 10.45 -2.07
C HIS A 23 6.35 10.27 -2.22
N GLY A 24 7.12 11.33 -1.91
CA GLY A 24 8.53 11.56 -2.28
C GLY A 24 9.60 10.55 -1.84
N GLU A 25 9.23 9.35 -1.42
CA GLU A 25 10.13 8.26 -1.03
C GLU A 25 9.75 6.94 -1.71
N ILE A 26 9.30 7.00 -2.96
CA ILE A 26 8.93 5.84 -3.78
C ILE A 26 10.03 4.76 -3.82
N GLU A 27 11.29 5.16 -3.75
CA GLU A 27 12.44 4.25 -3.78
C GLU A 27 12.48 3.31 -2.57
N LYS A 28 11.89 3.74 -1.44
CA LYS A 28 11.77 2.93 -0.22
C LYS A 28 10.63 1.91 -0.30
N VAL A 29 9.73 2.01 -1.28
CA VAL A 29 8.59 1.10 -1.40
C VAL A 29 9.06 -0.23 -2.00
N GLN A 30 9.31 -1.19 -1.12
CA GLN A 30 9.74 -2.55 -1.46
C GLN A 30 9.05 -3.55 -0.54
N PRO A 31 8.90 -4.83 -0.94
CA PRO A 31 8.49 -5.87 -0.01
C PRO A 31 9.41 -5.89 1.22
N LEU A 32 8.84 -6.23 2.39
CA LEU A 32 9.50 -6.35 3.69
C LEU A 32 10.00 -5.04 4.30
N VAL A 33 9.57 -3.92 3.74
CA VAL A 33 9.75 -2.61 4.36
C VAL A 33 8.66 -2.38 5.39
N LEU A 34 9.05 -1.89 6.57
CA LEU A 34 8.11 -1.44 7.58
C LEU A 34 7.49 -0.10 7.18
N ALA A 35 6.22 0.06 7.52
CA ALA A 35 5.51 1.32 7.38
C ALA A 35 4.69 1.58 8.64
N ILE A 36 4.36 2.84 8.88
CA ILE A 36 3.47 3.25 9.96
C ILE A 36 2.22 3.86 9.36
N LYS A 37 1.06 3.43 9.84
CA LYS A 37 -0.21 4.11 9.62
C LYS A 37 -0.53 5.02 10.79
N LYS A 38 -0.35 6.32 10.58
CA LYS A 38 -0.68 7.37 11.54
C LYS A 38 -2.15 7.73 11.45
N TYR A 39 -2.83 7.69 12.59
CA TYR A 39 -4.21 8.14 12.71
C TYR A 39 -4.26 9.61 13.12
N PRO A 40 -5.08 10.45 12.47
CA PRO A 40 -5.32 11.78 12.98
C PRO A 40 -6.02 11.71 14.34
N PRO A 41 -5.81 12.72 15.21
CA PRO A 41 -6.58 12.89 16.43
C PRO A 41 -8.07 12.79 16.13
N ILE A 42 -8.86 12.22 17.05
CA ILE A 42 -10.27 11.88 16.84
C ILE A 42 -11.07 13.08 16.28
N TRP A 43 -10.84 14.28 16.81
CA TRP A 43 -11.47 15.52 16.34
C TRP A 43 -11.08 15.90 14.90
N LYS A 44 -9.86 15.59 14.45
CA LYS A 44 -9.38 15.90 13.08
C LYS A 44 -9.71 14.82 12.05
N ARG A 45 -10.27 13.67 12.46
CA ARG A 45 -10.66 12.57 11.55
C ARG A 45 -11.71 12.92 10.49
N PRO A 46 -12.68 13.85 10.70
CA PRO A 46 -13.61 14.22 9.64
C PRO A 46 -12.93 14.90 8.45
N PHE A 47 -11.76 15.52 8.68
CA PHE A 47 -11.10 16.39 7.70
C PHE A 47 -9.75 15.84 7.21
N LYS A 48 -9.20 14.81 7.87
CA LYS A 48 -7.86 14.27 7.57
C LYS A 48 -7.90 12.75 7.53
N THR A 49 -7.37 12.15 6.47
CA THR A 49 -7.22 10.71 6.34
C THR A 49 -5.97 10.21 7.07
N SER A 50 -5.95 8.91 7.40
CA SER A 50 -4.74 8.26 7.92
C SER A 50 -3.61 8.34 6.91
N GLN A 51 -2.42 8.70 7.36
CA GLN A 51 -1.23 8.79 6.51
C GLN A 51 -0.39 7.52 6.69
N ILE A 52 0.14 7.00 5.59
CA ILE A 52 1.13 5.93 5.63
C ILE A 52 2.50 6.52 5.39
N ILE A 53 3.41 6.23 6.31
CA ILE A 53 4.80 6.64 6.26
C ILE A 53 5.62 5.37 6.05
N VAL A 54 6.25 5.27 4.89
CA VAL A 54 7.15 4.16 4.55
C VAL A 54 8.47 4.42 5.24
N LEU A 55 8.97 3.42 5.97
CA LEU A 55 10.18 3.55 6.77
C LEU A 55 11.37 2.92 6.04
N ALA A 56 11.93 1.85 6.59
CA ALA A 56 13.04 1.11 6.01
C ALA A 56 12.75 -0.39 5.99
N GLY A 57 13.60 -1.13 5.28
CA GLY A 57 13.60 -2.59 5.28
C GLY A 57 13.69 -3.15 6.70
N LEU A 58 12.96 -4.23 6.95
CA LEU A 58 12.90 -4.91 8.25
C LEU A 58 14.30 -5.30 8.76
N GLU A 59 15.25 -5.55 7.87
CA GLU A 59 16.64 -5.87 8.21
C GLU A 59 17.32 -4.77 9.05
N LYS A 60 16.88 -3.51 8.95
CA LYS A 60 17.44 -2.40 9.74
C LYS A 60 16.96 -2.37 11.18
N TYR A 61 15.96 -3.17 11.50
CA TYR A 61 15.36 -3.23 12.83
C TYR A 61 15.78 -4.49 13.58
N LEU A 62 16.60 -5.35 12.99
CA LEU A 62 17.07 -6.56 13.66
C LEU A 62 18.14 -6.24 14.70
N LYS A 63 18.19 -7.06 15.74
CA LYS A 63 19.08 -6.85 16.88
C LYS A 63 20.56 -6.97 16.52
N SER A 64 20.93 -7.90 15.65
CA SER A 64 22.33 -8.11 15.22
C SER A 64 22.52 -7.93 13.71
N LYS A 65 23.74 -7.57 13.33
CA LYS A 65 24.11 -7.33 11.93
C LYS A 65 24.19 -8.65 11.14
N GLU A 66 24.59 -9.72 11.81
CA GLU A 66 24.69 -11.07 11.25
C GLU A 66 23.29 -11.62 10.94
N GLU A 67 22.33 -11.46 11.87
CA GLU A 67 20.91 -11.75 11.62
C GLU A 67 20.40 -10.89 10.47
N ALA A 68 20.69 -9.59 10.44
CA ALA A 68 20.25 -8.70 9.36
C ALA A 68 20.74 -9.15 7.98
N LEU A 69 21.99 -9.61 7.87
CA LEU A 69 22.56 -10.12 6.62
C LEU A 69 21.90 -11.44 6.19
N GLY A 70 21.85 -12.43 7.09
CA GLY A 70 21.24 -13.73 6.80
C GLY A 70 19.75 -13.61 6.48
N PHE A 71 19.04 -12.75 7.22
CA PHE A 71 17.64 -12.43 6.99
C PHE A 71 17.43 -11.74 5.65
N ARG A 72 18.28 -10.79 5.26
CA ARG A 72 18.20 -10.13 3.95
C ARG A 72 18.36 -11.11 2.79
N ASP A 73 19.31 -12.02 2.89
CA ASP A 73 19.57 -12.98 1.81
C ASP A 73 18.47 -14.06 1.74
N TYR A 74 17.99 -14.53 2.88
CA TYR A 74 16.79 -15.36 2.97
C TYR A 74 15.59 -14.69 2.31
N LEU A 75 15.29 -13.45 2.71
CA LEU A 75 14.14 -12.71 2.20
C LEU A 75 14.22 -12.44 0.70
N LYS A 76 15.40 -12.11 0.17
CA LYS A 76 15.59 -11.95 -1.28
C LYS A 76 15.22 -13.21 -2.05
N SER A 77 15.47 -14.40 -1.50
CA SER A 77 15.09 -15.67 -2.13
C SER A 77 13.59 -15.93 -2.12
N LYS A 78 12.84 -15.25 -1.24
CA LYS A 78 11.40 -15.41 -1.02
C LYS A 78 10.54 -14.34 -1.66
N ILE A 79 11.16 -13.31 -2.24
CA ILE A 79 10.46 -12.33 -3.06
C ILE A 79 10.36 -12.89 -4.48
N LYS A 80 9.14 -13.13 -4.95
CA LYS A 80 8.88 -13.43 -6.36
C LYS A 80 8.65 -12.14 -7.13
N GLU A 81 9.16 -12.09 -8.36
CA GLU A 81 8.88 -11.04 -9.33
C GLU A 81 8.19 -11.63 -10.54
N GLU A 82 7.06 -11.04 -10.92
CA GLU A 82 6.27 -11.46 -12.08
C GLU A 82 5.93 -10.27 -12.94
N THR A 83 5.99 -10.44 -14.26
CA THR A 83 5.48 -9.47 -15.22
C THR A 83 4.03 -9.76 -15.52
N PHE A 84 3.24 -8.71 -15.73
CA PHE A 84 1.83 -8.85 -16.10
C PHE A 84 1.45 -7.80 -17.14
N GLN A 85 0.41 -8.11 -17.92
CA GLN A 85 -0.22 -7.13 -18.81
C GLN A 85 -1.45 -6.59 -18.11
N SER A 86 -1.46 -5.29 -17.82
CA SER A 86 -2.66 -4.66 -17.26
C SER A 86 -3.75 -4.56 -18.32
N LYS A 87 -5.02 -4.62 -17.91
CA LYS A 87 -6.17 -4.52 -18.84
C LYS A 87 -6.26 -3.15 -19.52
N GLN A 88 -5.52 -2.16 -19.02
CA GLN A 88 -5.50 -0.80 -19.53
C GLN A 88 -4.20 -0.52 -20.29
N LYS A 89 -4.22 0.46 -21.20
CA LYS A 89 -3.02 0.96 -21.92
C LYS A 89 -2.03 1.70 -21.01
N ILE A 90 -1.99 1.35 -19.73
CA ILE A 90 -0.97 1.76 -18.80
C ILE A 90 0.08 0.65 -18.88
N ASP A 91 1.14 0.96 -19.61
CA ASP A 91 2.49 0.46 -19.38
C ASP A 91 2.98 -0.83 -20.08
N LYS A 92 4.07 -0.65 -20.83
CA LYS A 92 4.98 -1.72 -21.27
C LYS A 92 5.98 -1.95 -20.13
N GLY A 93 5.91 -3.09 -19.46
CA GLY A 93 6.89 -3.48 -18.44
C GLY A 93 6.38 -3.43 -17.00
N SER A 94 5.07 -3.54 -16.79
CA SER A 94 4.50 -3.69 -15.45
C SER A 94 4.94 -5.01 -14.83
N SER A 95 5.30 -4.94 -13.55
CA SER A 95 5.66 -6.12 -12.79
C SER A 95 5.19 -6.00 -11.35
N GLN A 96 5.04 -7.13 -10.69
CA GLN A 96 4.67 -7.21 -9.30
C GLN A 96 5.79 -7.93 -8.56
N LYS A 97 6.14 -7.43 -7.37
CA LYS A 97 6.97 -8.14 -6.41
C LYS A 97 6.14 -8.47 -5.19
N TYR A 98 6.20 -9.70 -4.72
CA TYR A 98 5.45 -10.14 -3.55
C TYR A 98 6.24 -11.15 -2.73
N ILE A 99 5.93 -11.22 -1.43
CA ILE A 99 6.47 -12.24 -0.55
C ILE A 99 5.74 -13.55 -0.83
N ASP A 100 6.48 -14.58 -1.24
CA ASP A 100 5.98 -15.94 -1.44
C ASP A 100 6.59 -16.86 -0.39
N ASP A 101 6.21 -16.60 0.86
CA ASP A 101 6.71 -17.34 2.00
C ASP A 101 5.57 -17.70 2.96
N PRO A 102 5.17 -18.99 3.01
CA PRO A 102 4.16 -19.43 3.97
C PRO A 102 4.63 -19.29 5.42
N ASP A 103 5.94 -19.27 5.65
CA ASP A 103 6.55 -19.25 6.98
C ASP A 103 6.84 -17.82 7.47
N LEU A 104 6.47 -16.77 6.72
CA LEU A 104 6.73 -15.37 7.11
C LEU A 104 6.24 -15.07 8.54
N ARG A 105 5.12 -15.67 8.93
CA ARG A 105 4.56 -15.52 10.28
C ARG A 105 5.46 -16.09 11.36
N GLU A 106 6.01 -17.28 11.13
CA GLU A 106 6.94 -17.93 12.06
C GLU A 106 8.27 -17.17 12.11
N ILE A 107 8.74 -16.72 10.95
CA ILE A 107 9.98 -15.96 10.82
C ILE A 107 9.93 -14.65 11.60
N LEU A 108 8.87 -13.86 11.41
CA LEU A 108 8.68 -12.62 12.19
C LEU A 108 8.61 -12.90 13.69
N ALA A 109 7.93 -13.99 14.09
CA ALA A 109 7.80 -14.38 15.48
C ALA A 109 9.11 -14.88 16.11
N LYS A 110 10.06 -15.40 15.32
CA LYS A 110 11.37 -15.85 15.80
C LYS A 110 12.45 -14.76 15.74
N THR A 111 12.18 -13.68 15.03
CA THR A 111 13.18 -12.64 14.76
C THR A 111 13.22 -11.61 15.89
N ALA A 112 14.37 -11.47 16.54
CA ALA A 112 14.58 -10.46 17.56
C ALA A 112 14.91 -9.08 16.95
N LEU A 113 14.19 -8.05 17.40
CA LEU A 113 14.38 -6.68 16.96
C LEU A 113 15.24 -5.88 17.95
N ASP A 114 15.89 -4.83 17.44
CA ASP A 114 16.56 -3.83 18.26
C ASP A 114 15.51 -2.96 18.95
N ALA A 115 15.34 -3.19 20.26
CA ALA A 115 14.45 -2.42 21.10
C ALA A 115 14.67 -0.92 20.98
N LYS A 116 15.92 -0.43 20.98
CA LYS A 116 16.23 1.00 20.96
C LYS A 116 15.69 1.67 19.69
N ILE A 117 15.76 0.96 18.56
CA ILE A 117 15.22 1.43 17.28
C ILE A 117 13.69 1.38 17.32
N MET A 118 13.10 0.29 17.82
CA MET A 118 11.65 0.10 17.88
C MET A 118 10.93 1.04 18.85
N HIS A 119 11.60 1.50 19.92
CA HIS A 119 11.05 2.49 20.87
C HIS A 119 10.81 3.87 20.25
N SER A 120 11.33 4.13 19.03
CA SER A 120 11.06 5.37 18.30
C SER A 120 9.64 5.46 17.72
N PHE A 121 8.90 4.35 17.71
CA PHE A 121 7.52 4.32 17.22
C PHE A 121 6.55 4.79 18.31
N ALA A 122 5.69 5.76 17.96
CA ALA A 122 4.77 6.36 18.91
C ALA A 122 3.68 5.37 19.34
N ASP A 123 3.30 5.40 20.62
CA ASP A 123 2.18 4.61 21.14
C ASP A 123 0.88 4.98 20.40
N GLY A 124 0.22 3.97 19.82
CA GLY A 124 -1.04 4.11 19.06
C GLY A 124 -0.91 4.15 17.54
N ASP A 125 0.32 4.22 17.01
CA ASP A 125 0.58 4.04 15.58
C ASP A 125 0.46 2.55 15.19
N LYS A 126 -0.13 2.27 14.02
CA LYS A 126 -0.18 0.89 13.51
C LYS A 126 1.05 0.59 12.67
N VAL A 127 1.80 -0.44 13.07
CA VAL A 127 2.91 -0.96 12.29
C VAL A 127 2.36 -1.86 11.19
N LEU A 128 2.89 -1.66 9.99
CA LEU A 128 2.53 -2.36 8.77
C LEU A 128 3.80 -2.96 8.14
N LEU A 129 3.65 -4.10 7.49
CA LEU A 129 4.69 -4.70 6.66
C LEU A 129 4.24 -4.66 5.21
N ILE A 130 5.05 -4.10 4.31
CA ILE A 130 4.77 -4.12 2.86
C ILE A 130 4.96 -5.56 2.36
N THR A 131 3.91 -6.18 1.85
CA THR A 131 3.93 -7.58 1.39
C THR A 131 3.98 -7.71 -0.12
N GLU A 132 3.53 -6.68 -0.83
CA GLU A 132 3.39 -6.69 -2.28
C GLU A 132 3.56 -5.29 -2.83
N VAL A 133 4.26 -5.17 -3.96
CA VAL A 133 4.53 -3.91 -4.65
C VAL A 133 4.32 -4.09 -6.14
N ILE A 134 3.53 -3.19 -6.72
CA ILE A 134 3.30 -3.11 -8.16
C ILE A 134 4.20 -2.03 -8.73
N TYR A 135 5.02 -2.41 -9.69
CA TYR A 135 5.90 -1.56 -10.45
C TYR A 135 5.34 -1.32 -11.84
N SER A 136 5.61 -0.13 -12.34
CA SER A 136 5.30 0.26 -13.70
C SER A 136 6.53 0.89 -14.37
N GLY A 137 6.81 0.48 -15.61
CA GLY A 137 7.96 0.89 -16.42
C GLY A 137 7.84 2.31 -16.96
N LYS A 138 6.74 2.63 -17.63
CA LYS A 138 6.41 3.94 -18.15
C LYS A 138 4.99 4.33 -17.75
N PHE A 139 4.87 5.33 -16.88
CA PHE A 139 3.58 5.91 -16.53
C PHE A 139 3.41 7.25 -17.24
N GLU A 140 2.82 7.21 -18.44
CA GLU A 140 2.43 8.40 -19.20
C GLU A 140 0.95 8.71 -18.97
N MET A 141 0.68 9.85 -18.34
CA MET A 141 -0.68 10.38 -18.26
C MET A 141 -0.90 11.38 -19.40
N LYS A 142 -1.45 10.93 -20.53
CA LYS A 142 -1.75 11.82 -21.67
C LYS A 142 -2.82 12.85 -21.29
N ARG A 143 -2.55 14.14 -21.50
CA ARG A 143 -3.59 15.19 -21.46
C ARG A 143 -4.70 14.83 -22.46
N GLY A 144 -5.92 14.68 -21.95
CA GLY A 144 -7.13 14.70 -22.76
C GLY A 144 -7.78 13.34 -23.06
N LYS A 145 -8.68 12.90 -22.17
CA LYS A 145 -10.13 12.79 -22.39
C LYS A 145 -10.75 12.08 -21.18
N GLN A 146 -11.50 12.85 -20.40
CA GLN A 146 -12.72 12.45 -19.72
C GLN A 146 -12.85 10.96 -19.36
N TRP A 147 -12.48 10.59 -18.13
CA TRP A 147 -13.11 9.44 -17.49
C TRP A 147 -14.54 9.85 -17.10
N LYS A 148 -15.52 9.56 -17.97
CA LYS A 148 -16.94 9.59 -17.58
C LYS A 148 -17.18 8.32 -16.77
N ILE A 149 -16.94 8.38 -15.46
CA ILE A 149 -17.53 7.38 -14.55
C ILE A 149 -18.97 7.81 -14.37
N GLN A 150 -19.84 7.30 -15.23
CA GLN A 150 -21.27 7.29 -14.93
C GLN A 150 -21.48 6.14 -13.93
N ALA A 151 -21.00 6.32 -12.70
CA ALA A 151 -21.52 5.55 -11.58
C ALA A 151 -22.87 6.18 -11.26
N GLU A 152 -23.92 5.73 -11.95
CA GLU A 152 -25.24 5.72 -11.35
C GLU A 152 -25.16 4.82 -10.11
N LEU A 153 -24.72 5.40 -8.99
CA LEU A 153 -25.08 4.88 -7.68
C LEU A 153 -26.61 5.05 -7.59
N LYS A 154 -27.36 4.01 -7.98
CA LYS A 154 -28.71 3.83 -7.45
C LYS A 154 -28.55 3.58 -5.96
N LEU A 155 -28.54 4.66 -5.19
CA LEU A 155 -28.77 4.58 -3.76
C LEU A 155 -30.15 3.95 -3.54
N PRO A 156 -30.32 3.03 -2.58
CA PRO A 156 -31.65 2.59 -2.19
C PRO A 156 -32.45 3.82 -1.76
N GLU A 157 -33.57 4.07 -2.44
CA GLU A 157 -34.43 5.21 -2.14
C GLU A 157 -34.98 5.08 -0.71
N PRO A 158 -34.88 6.12 0.13
CA PRO A 158 -35.54 6.11 1.44
C PRO A 158 -37.06 6.11 1.24
N PRO A 159 -37.83 5.33 2.02
CA PRO A 159 -39.27 5.36 1.95
C PRO A 159 -39.74 6.59 2.71
N THR A 160 -40.03 7.69 2.02
CA THR A 160 -41.07 8.66 2.43
C THR A 160 -41.32 9.72 1.35
N PRO A 161 -42.57 10.14 1.16
CA PRO A 161 -42.94 11.12 0.17
C PRO A 161 -42.76 12.52 0.78
N ASN A 162 -41.87 13.32 0.19
CA ASN A 162 -42.19 14.64 -0.35
C ASN A 162 -40.97 15.57 -0.35
N HIS A 163 -40.78 16.22 -1.51
CA HIS A 163 -39.85 17.31 -1.82
C HIS A 163 -38.34 16.97 -1.87
N SER A 164 -37.91 16.19 -2.88
CA SER A 164 -36.49 16.09 -3.24
C SER A 164 -36.14 16.99 -4.43
N ALA A 165 -35.57 18.16 -4.14
CA ALA A 165 -34.82 18.92 -5.13
C ALA A 165 -33.51 18.15 -5.44
N LYS A 166 -33.47 17.41 -6.55
CA LYS A 166 -32.28 16.68 -7.01
C LYS A 166 -31.20 17.66 -7.46
N ARG A 167 -30.31 18.06 -6.55
CA ARG A 167 -29.08 18.80 -6.91
C ARG A 167 -28.07 17.86 -7.53
N HIS A 168 -27.95 17.94 -8.85
CA HIS A 168 -26.90 17.26 -9.60
C HIS A 168 -25.60 18.07 -9.48
N TYR A 169 -24.61 17.56 -8.74
CA TYR A 169 -23.28 18.13 -8.74
C TYR A 169 -22.45 17.51 -9.88
N ARG A 170 -22.08 18.33 -10.86
CA ARG A 170 -21.13 17.94 -11.91
C ARG A 170 -19.73 18.36 -11.48
N VAL A 171 -18.98 17.45 -10.87
CA VAL A 171 -17.57 17.70 -10.52
C VAL A 171 -16.72 17.45 -11.76
N THR A 172 -16.20 18.53 -12.35
CA THR A 172 -15.22 18.47 -13.45
C THR A 172 -13.83 18.64 -12.84
N SER A 173 -13.08 17.54 -12.71
CA SER A 173 -11.69 17.61 -12.23
C SER A 173 -10.72 17.79 -13.39
N TYR A 174 -9.96 18.90 -13.38
CA TYR A 174 -8.86 19.13 -14.31
C TYR A 174 -7.59 18.48 -13.78
N PHE A 175 -7.04 17.52 -14.52
CA PHE A 175 -5.79 16.83 -14.16
C PHE A 175 -4.59 17.76 -14.34
N GLY A 176 -3.92 18.09 -13.23
CA GLY A 176 -2.56 18.64 -13.29
C GLY A 176 -1.61 17.61 -13.90
N GLU A 177 -0.58 18.07 -14.60
CA GLU A 177 0.44 17.20 -15.20
C GLU A 177 1.09 16.33 -14.13
N MET A 178 1.05 15.00 -14.34
CA MET A 178 1.95 14.09 -13.67
C MET A 178 3.26 14.08 -14.45
N PRO A 179 4.43 14.16 -13.78
CA PRO A 179 5.70 13.96 -14.47
C PRO A 179 5.69 12.59 -15.15
N SER A 180 5.88 12.55 -16.46
CA SER A 180 6.23 11.30 -17.14
C SER A 180 7.48 10.74 -16.48
N ARG A 181 7.48 9.43 -16.20
CA ARG A 181 8.69 8.74 -15.75
C ARG A 181 9.02 7.67 -16.79
N ASP A 182 10.26 7.71 -17.25
CA ASP A 182 10.80 6.76 -18.24
C ASP A 182 11.50 5.57 -17.58
N PHE A 183 11.32 5.38 -16.27
CA PHE A 183 11.97 4.32 -15.50
C PHE A 183 10.97 3.56 -14.61
N LYS A 184 11.28 2.28 -14.39
CA LYS A 184 10.49 1.36 -13.56
C LYS A 184 10.42 1.84 -12.11
N ALA A 185 9.23 2.16 -11.65
CA ALA A 185 8.98 2.68 -10.30
C ALA A 185 7.74 2.04 -9.65
N PRO A 186 7.70 1.92 -8.33
CA PRO A 186 6.52 1.44 -7.64
C PRO A 186 5.38 2.46 -7.78
N ILE A 187 4.18 1.95 -8.07
CA ILE A 187 2.95 2.75 -8.22
C ILE A 187 1.90 2.38 -7.17
N LEU A 188 1.88 1.12 -6.74
CA LEU A 188 1.00 0.60 -5.71
C LEU A 188 1.77 -0.33 -4.78
N PHE A 189 1.28 -0.46 -3.56
CA PHE A 189 1.76 -1.45 -2.63
C PHE A 189 0.65 -1.89 -1.69
N ARG A 190 0.71 -3.13 -1.23
CA ARG A 190 -0.17 -3.67 -0.19
C ARG A 190 0.64 -3.94 1.06
N CYS A 191 -0.03 -3.80 2.20
CA CYS A 191 0.57 -4.11 3.49
C CYS A 191 -0.31 -5.09 4.24
N CYS A 192 0.31 -5.87 5.13
CA CYS A 192 -0.38 -6.54 6.22
C CYS A 192 -0.14 -5.78 7.54
N ASN A 193 -1.07 -5.96 8.49
CA ASN A 193 -0.88 -5.50 9.87
C ASN A 193 0.14 -6.39 10.59
N VAL A 194 0.99 -5.78 11.39
CA VAL A 194 1.89 -6.49 12.32
C VAL A 194 1.78 -5.88 13.71
N ASN A 195 1.69 -6.74 14.71
CA ASN A 195 1.75 -6.36 16.12
C ASN A 195 3.21 -6.33 16.56
N TYR A 196 3.61 -5.27 17.25
CA TYR A 196 4.89 -5.24 17.95
C TYR A 196 4.69 -5.68 19.39
N ILE A 197 5.26 -6.82 19.75
CA ILE A 197 5.26 -7.37 21.11
C ILE A 197 6.46 -6.79 21.84
N LYS A 198 6.22 -5.82 22.72
CA LYS A 198 7.28 -5.02 23.36
C LYS A 198 8.13 -5.85 24.31
N GLU A 199 7.50 -6.78 25.02
CA GLU A 199 8.12 -7.66 26.01
C GLU A 199 9.19 -8.54 25.38
N GLU A 200 8.92 -9.01 24.16
CA GLU A 200 9.76 -9.95 23.43
C GLU A 200 10.55 -9.27 22.28
N ASN A 201 10.34 -7.97 22.07
CA ASN A 201 10.92 -7.18 20.97
C ASN A 201 10.81 -7.87 19.61
N ARG A 202 9.61 -8.30 19.24
CA ARG A 202 9.36 -9.03 17.99
C ARG A 202 8.07 -8.60 17.31
N LEU A 203 7.94 -8.96 16.04
CA LEU A 203 6.72 -8.73 15.26
C LEU A 203 5.89 -10.01 15.16
N GLU A 204 4.57 -9.84 15.23
CA GLU A 204 3.63 -10.92 14.94
C GLU A 204 2.59 -10.45 13.93
N ILE A 205 2.38 -11.22 12.87
CA ILE A 205 1.20 -11.04 12.02
C ILE A 205 -0.01 -11.55 12.80
N PRO A 206 -1.10 -10.77 13.00
CA PRO A 206 -2.30 -11.23 13.72
C PRO A 206 -2.93 -12.49 13.10
N LYS A 207 -3.65 -13.28 13.89
CA LYS A 207 -4.41 -14.42 13.35
C LYS A 207 -5.50 -13.91 12.40
N GLY A 208 -5.66 -14.56 11.24
CA GLY A 208 -6.63 -14.18 10.22
C GLY A 208 -6.15 -13.08 9.26
N GLU A 209 -4.99 -12.47 9.48
CA GLU A 209 -4.37 -11.57 8.52
C GLU A 209 -3.71 -12.40 7.40
N PHE A 210 -4.16 -12.21 6.16
CA PHE A 210 -3.60 -12.91 5.01
C PHE A 210 -2.27 -12.27 4.58
N VAL A 211 -1.29 -13.14 4.31
CA VAL A 211 0.01 -12.76 3.79
C VAL A 211 0.34 -13.67 2.63
N GLY A 212 0.58 -13.05 1.47
CA GLY A 212 0.88 -13.76 0.24
C GLY A 212 0.24 -13.07 -0.95
N ARG A 213 0.38 -13.69 -2.12
CA ARG A 213 -0.25 -13.21 -3.35
C ARG A 213 -1.76 -13.42 -3.28
N SER A 214 -2.53 -12.36 -3.50
CA SER A 214 -3.94 -12.54 -3.86
C SER A 214 -4.02 -12.98 -5.31
N VAL A 215 -4.47 -14.22 -5.52
CA VAL A 215 -4.88 -14.68 -6.85
C VAL A 215 -6.26 -14.05 -7.10
N LEU A 216 -6.35 -13.21 -8.14
CA LEU A 216 -7.62 -12.76 -8.72
C LEU A 216 -7.95 -13.61 -9.95
#